data_AF-A0A0J0YMZ4-F1
#
_entry.id   AF-A0A0J0YMZ4-F1
#
_cell.length_a   1.000
_cell.length_b   1.000
_cell.length_c   1.000
_cell.angle_alpha   90.00
_cell.angle_beta   90.00
_cell.angle_gamma   90.00
#
_symmetry.space_group_name_H-M   'P 1'
#
loop_
_entity.id
_entity.type
_entity.pdbx_description
1 polymer ?
#
loop_
_entity_poly.entity_id
_entity_poly.type
_entity_poly.pdbx_seq_one_letter_code
_entity_poly.pdbx_strand_id
1 'polypeptide(L)'
;MNSALLLNIFRFIVLLAIQVVIFNNMNFLGYISPFPYILFIILYPVNSNKSGLIISSFLLGLAMDMFCNSGGIHATASVILAYYRPYIFKFSFGLSYEYQTIKLNESLTPERFSFILLSVVLHHIILFTLEAFQFKFIWDILLRTLFSSIFTIIISVIIIYLIKPNKR
;
A
#
# COMPACT_ATOMS: atom_id res chain seq x y z
N MET A 1 -21.52 -6.79 -10.57
CA MET A 1 -20.86 -5.48 -10.44
C MET A 1 -20.95 -4.89 -9.03
N ASN A 2 -22.12 -4.89 -8.37
CA ASN A 2 -22.25 -4.30 -7.02
C ASN A 2 -21.43 -4.99 -5.93
N SER A 3 -21.26 -6.31 -5.97
CA SER A 3 -20.51 -7.05 -4.93
C SER A 3 -19.01 -6.69 -4.88
N ALA A 4 -18.37 -6.49 -6.04
CA ALA A 4 -16.96 -6.12 -6.11
C ALA A 4 -16.73 -4.67 -5.63
N LEU A 5 -17.64 -3.75 -5.99
CA LEU A 5 -17.61 -2.38 -5.49
C LEU A 5 -17.81 -2.32 -3.97
N LEU A 6 -18.81 -3.04 -3.46
CA LEU A 6 -19.07 -3.14 -2.01
C LEU A 6 -17.87 -3.70 -1.26
N LEU A 7 -17.22 -4.74 -1.80
CA LEU A 7 -16.02 -5.31 -1.20
C LEU A 7 -14.85 -4.31 -1.18
N ASN A 8 -14.67 -3.52 -2.24
CA ASN A 8 -13.63 -2.49 -2.29
C ASN A 8 -13.90 -1.35 -1.30
N ILE A 9 -15.16 -0.91 -1.18
CA ILE A 9 -15.56 0.10 -0.19
C ILE A 9 -15.33 -0.43 1.23
N PHE A 10 -15.71 -1.68 1.49
CA PHE A 10 -15.47 -2.32 2.78
C PHE A 10 -13.97 -2.38 3.10
N ARG A 11 -13.13 -2.84 2.14
CA ARG A 11 -11.67 -2.88 2.30
C ARG A 11 -11.08 -1.49 2.54
N PHE A 12 -11.56 -0.47 1.83
CA PHE A 12 -11.13 0.92 2.03
C PHE A 12 -11.36 1.37 3.48
N ILE A 13 -12.59 1.20 3.98
CA ILE A 13 -12.97 1.66 5.33
C ILE A 13 -12.21 0.87 6.40
N VAL A 14 -12.15 -0.45 6.28
CA VAL A 14 -11.50 -1.31 7.28
C VAL A 14 -10.01 -1.06 7.36
N LEU A 15 -9.31 -0.97 6.21
CA LEU A 15 -7.87 -0.72 6.21
C LEU A 15 -7.54 0.69 6.73
N LEU A 16 -8.33 1.70 6.37
CA LEU A 16 -8.18 3.05 6.90
C LEU A 16 -8.41 3.08 8.41
N ALA A 17 -9.48 2.46 8.91
CA ALA A 17 -9.79 2.44 10.33
C ALA A 17 -8.71 1.72 11.14
N ILE A 18 -8.26 0.55 10.67
CA ILE A 18 -7.16 -0.19 11.29
C ILE A 18 -5.87 0.64 11.30
N GLN A 19 -5.57 1.35 10.22
CA GLN A 19 -4.40 2.22 10.15
C GLN A 19 -4.46 3.34 11.19
N VAL A 20 -5.56 4.07 11.24
CA VAL A 20 -5.71 5.25 12.11
C VAL A 20 -5.78 4.84 13.58
N VAL A 21 -6.49 3.77 13.91
CA VAL A 21 -6.71 3.37 15.32
C VAL A 21 -5.53 2.59 15.88
N ILE A 22 -4.95 1.68 15.10
CA ILE A 22 -3.90 0.78 15.60
C ILE A 22 -2.53 1.29 15.19
N PHE A 23 -2.27 1.36 13.88
CA PHE A 23 -0.91 1.53 13.37
C PHE A 23 -0.35 2.94 13.55
N ASN A 24 -1.18 3.98 13.55
CA ASN A 24 -0.73 5.34 13.88
C ASN A 24 -0.25 5.47 15.33
N ASN A 25 -0.70 4.60 16.24
CA ASN A 25 -0.21 4.55 17.62
C ASN A 25 1.03 3.66 17.77
N MET A 26 1.42 2.92 16.74
CA MET A 26 2.60 2.06 16.74
C MET A 26 3.82 2.82 16.23
N ASN A 27 4.43 3.63 17.09
CA ASN A 27 5.75 4.20 16.85
C ASN A 27 6.82 3.37 17.56
N PHE A 28 7.38 2.41 16.84
CA PHE A 28 8.50 1.62 17.36
C PHE A 28 9.79 2.44 17.26
N LEU A 29 10.39 2.72 18.43
CA LEU A 29 11.70 3.37 18.58
C LEU A 29 11.82 4.76 17.91
N GLY A 30 10.72 5.37 17.48
CA GLY A 30 10.70 6.65 16.76
C GLY A 30 11.11 6.58 15.28
N TYR A 31 11.50 5.41 14.76
CA TYR A 31 11.97 5.24 13.38
C TYR A 31 11.15 4.25 12.55
N ILE A 32 10.25 3.50 13.19
CA ILE A 32 9.49 2.43 12.54
C ILE A 32 8.01 2.73 12.69
N SER A 33 7.38 3.05 11.56
CA SER A 33 5.94 3.31 11.48
C SER A 33 5.35 2.46 10.35
N PRO A 34 4.51 1.45 10.65
CA PRO A 34 3.89 0.63 9.62
C PRO A 34 2.74 1.35 8.90
N PHE A 35 2.64 1.13 7.60
CA PHE A 35 1.61 1.72 6.75
C PHE A 35 0.82 0.68 5.92
N PRO A 36 0.17 -0.33 6.53
CA PRO A 36 -0.60 -1.33 5.82
C PRO A 36 -1.82 -0.79 5.06
N TYR A 37 -2.26 0.45 5.28
CA TYR A 37 -3.37 1.04 4.50
C TYR A 37 -3.13 1.02 2.98
N ILE A 38 -1.87 1.05 2.54
CA ILE A 38 -1.48 0.93 1.12
C ILE A 38 -1.91 -0.40 0.49
N LEU A 39 -2.22 -1.41 1.31
CA LEU A 39 -2.72 -2.70 0.87
C LEU A 39 -4.02 -2.56 0.06
N PHE A 40 -4.81 -1.50 0.31
CA PHE A 40 -5.97 -1.17 -0.52
C PHE A 40 -5.58 -0.98 -2.00
N ILE A 41 -4.49 -0.24 -2.26
CA ILE A 41 -3.98 0.06 -3.60
C ILE A 41 -3.38 -1.19 -4.23
N ILE A 42 -2.64 -1.98 -3.44
CA ILE A 42 -2.02 -3.24 -3.86
C ILE A 42 -3.10 -4.26 -4.29
N LEU A 43 -4.10 -4.51 -3.43
CA LEU A 43 -5.16 -5.49 -3.63
C LEU A 43 -6.32 -5.01 -4.52
N TYR A 44 -6.27 -3.78 -5.03
CA TYR A 44 -7.29 -3.27 -5.93
C TYR A 44 -7.42 -4.16 -7.19
N PRO A 45 -8.61 -4.41 -7.75
CA PRO A 45 -8.71 -5.34 -8.89
C PRO A 45 -7.93 -4.83 -10.11
N VAL A 46 -7.19 -5.73 -10.77
CA VAL A 46 -6.34 -5.38 -11.94
C VAL A 46 -7.18 -4.90 -13.13
N ASN A 47 -8.36 -5.49 -13.34
CA ASN A 47 -9.25 -5.18 -14.46
C ASN A 47 -10.18 -3.97 -14.22
N SER A 48 -9.91 -3.15 -13.19
CA SER A 48 -10.72 -1.97 -12.88
C SER A 48 -10.23 -0.73 -13.61
N ASN A 49 -11.10 0.30 -13.67
CA ASN A 49 -10.77 1.58 -14.31
C ASN A 49 -9.57 2.25 -13.59
N LYS A 50 -8.51 2.56 -14.35
CA LYS A 50 -7.30 3.25 -13.86
C LYS A 50 -7.64 4.57 -13.16
N SER A 51 -8.56 5.36 -13.73
CA SER A 51 -8.97 6.63 -13.14
C SER A 51 -9.67 6.43 -11.79
N GLY A 52 -10.48 5.37 -11.67
CA GLY A 52 -11.15 5.00 -10.42
C GLY A 52 -10.15 4.63 -9.33
N LEU A 53 -9.11 3.86 -9.68
CA LEU A 53 -8.02 3.55 -8.75
C LEU A 53 -7.31 4.83 -8.27
N ILE A 54 -6.91 5.72 -9.19
CA ILE A 54 -6.19 6.96 -8.84
C ILE A 54 -7.03 7.83 -7.90
N ILE A 55 -8.31 8.06 -8.23
CA ILE A 55 -9.22 8.86 -7.39
C ILE A 55 -9.39 8.20 -6.01
N SER A 56 -9.61 6.89 -5.96
CA SER A 56 -9.75 6.20 -4.67
C SER A 56 -8.46 6.23 -3.83
N SER A 57 -7.29 6.15 -4.47
CA SER A 57 -6.00 6.26 -3.79
C SER A 57 -5.72 7.68 -3.27
N PHE A 58 -6.16 8.70 -4.01
CA PHE A 58 -6.12 10.09 -3.55
C PHE A 58 -7.00 10.29 -2.32
N LEU A 59 -8.24 9.80 -2.34
CA LEU A 59 -9.15 9.90 -1.20
C LEU A 59 -8.65 9.14 0.04
N LEU A 60 -8.06 7.95 -0.16
CA LEU A 60 -7.42 7.17 0.90
C LEU A 60 -6.27 7.96 1.54
N GLY A 61 -5.36 8.50 0.73
CA GLY A 61 -4.23 9.27 1.23
C GLY A 61 -4.67 10.61 1.86
N LEU A 62 -5.67 11.29 1.29
CA LEU A 62 -6.24 12.51 1.86
C LEU A 62 -6.87 12.25 3.23
N ALA A 63 -7.62 11.16 3.38
CA ALA A 63 -8.17 10.77 4.67
C ALA A 63 -7.05 10.51 5.68
N MET A 64 -5.98 9.82 5.28
CA MET A 64 -4.79 9.64 6.13
C MET A 64 -4.15 10.98 6.51
N ASP A 65 -4.00 11.91 5.56
CA ASP A 65 -3.44 13.23 5.83
C ASP A 65 -4.28 14.04 6.82
N MET A 66 -5.61 13.89 6.80
CA MET A 66 -6.50 14.54 7.77
C MET A 66 -6.33 13.97 9.18
N PHE A 67 -6.13 12.66 9.33
CA PHE A 67 -5.91 12.03 10.64
C PHE A 67 -4.49 12.23 11.17
N CYS A 68 -3.48 12.25 10.30
CA CYS A 68 -2.06 12.42 10.66
C CYS A 68 -1.61 13.89 10.66
N ASN A 69 -2.46 14.82 10.19
CA ASN A 69 -2.13 16.24 10.02
C ASN A 69 -0.88 16.50 9.14
N SER A 70 -0.72 15.70 8.08
CA SER A 70 0.46 15.69 7.20
C SER A 70 0.28 16.43 5.87
N GLY A 71 -0.82 17.18 5.72
CA GLY A 71 -0.98 18.23 4.70
C GLY A 71 -0.91 17.81 3.23
N GLY A 72 -0.98 16.51 2.90
CA GLY A 72 -0.96 16.00 1.53
C GLY A 72 0.17 15.01 1.21
N ILE A 73 1.03 14.68 2.18
CA ILE A 73 2.15 13.76 1.99
C ILE A 73 1.66 12.35 1.66
N HIS A 74 0.66 11.82 2.39
CA HIS A 74 0.09 10.50 2.14
C HIS A 74 -0.70 10.44 0.84
N ALA A 75 -1.46 11.49 0.52
CA ALA A 75 -2.16 11.63 -0.76
C ALA A 75 -1.20 11.52 -1.94
N THR A 76 -0.08 12.25 -1.89
CA THR A 76 0.92 12.26 -2.96
C THR A 76 1.57 10.88 -3.11
N ALA A 77 2.03 10.27 -2.01
CA ALA A 77 2.65 8.94 -2.03
C ALA A 77 1.67 7.84 -2.50
N SER A 78 0.39 7.96 -2.16
CA SER A 78 -0.65 7.00 -2.56
C SER A 78 -0.98 7.10 -4.05
N VAL A 79 -1.10 8.32 -4.58
CA VAL A 79 -1.37 8.55 -6.01
C VAL A 79 -0.20 8.09 -6.87
N ILE A 80 1.05 8.38 -6.46
CA ILE A 80 2.22 7.93 -7.21
C ILE A 80 2.29 6.41 -7.23
N LEU A 81 2.03 5.73 -6.10
CA LEU A 81 1.94 4.27 -6.07
C LEU A 81 0.86 3.75 -7.03
N ALA A 82 -0.34 4.31 -7.00
CA ALA A 82 -1.43 3.93 -7.90
C ALA A 82 -1.10 4.14 -9.38
N TYR A 83 -0.38 5.21 -9.70
CA TYR A 83 0.07 5.51 -11.06
C TYR A 83 1.14 4.53 -11.55
N TYR A 84 2.13 4.22 -10.71
CA TYR A 84 3.24 3.32 -11.06
C TYR A 84 2.87 1.83 -10.97
N ARG A 85 1.77 1.51 -10.29
CA ARG A 85 1.28 0.14 -10.10
C ARG A 85 1.34 -0.75 -11.34
N PRO A 86 0.90 -0.35 -12.56
CA PRO A 86 0.97 -1.21 -13.74
C PRO A 86 2.41 -1.60 -14.14
N TYR A 87 3.38 -0.71 -13.93
CA TYR A 87 4.79 -0.98 -14.20
C TYR A 87 5.38 -1.96 -13.19
N ILE A 88 5.00 -1.82 -11.91
CA ILE A 88 5.37 -2.75 -10.84
C ILE A 88 4.78 -4.14 -11.14
N PHE A 89 3.52 -4.21 -11.58
CA PHE A 89 2.92 -5.48 -12.01
C PHE A 89 3.68 -6.14 -13.15
N LYS A 90 4.00 -5.37 -14.20
CA LYS A 90 4.74 -5.88 -15.36
C LYS A 90 6.12 -6.40 -14.96
N PHE A 91 6.79 -5.72 -14.03
CA PHE A 91 8.08 -6.14 -13.50
C PHE A 91 7.97 -7.45 -12.69
N SER A 92 6.98 -7.55 -11.81
CA SER A 92 6.87 -8.69 -10.89
C SER A 92 6.23 -9.95 -11.49
N PHE A 93 5.29 -9.81 -12.42
CA PHE A 93 4.53 -10.94 -12.98
C PHE A 93 4.80 -11.19 -14.47
N GLY A 94 5.55 -10.32 -15.16
CA GLY A 94 5.92 -10.49 -16.57
C GLY A 94 4.70 -10.78 -17.45
N LEU A 95 4.74 -11.91 -18.16
CA LEU A 95 3.70 -12.38 -19.09
C LEU A 95 2.37 -12.73 -18.38
N SER A 96 2.39 -13.10 -17.09
CA SER A 96 1.17 -13.44 -16.33
C SER A 96 0.25 -12.22 -16.11
N TYR A 97 0.79 -11.00 -16.21
CA TYR A 97 0.00 -9.77 -16.21
C TYR A 97 -0.78 -9.59 -17.52
N GLU A 98 -0.19 -9.99 -18.64
CA GLU A 98 -0.76 -9.85 -19.99
C GLU A 98 -2.02 -10.71 -20.18
N TYR A 99 -2.09 -11.86 -19.48
CA TYR A 99 -3.26 -12.73 -19.46
C TYR A 99 -4.30 -12.40 -18.36
N GLN A 100 -4.08 -11.38 -17.53
CA GLN A 100 -5.01 -10.92 -16.47
C GLN A 100 -5.51 -12.00 -15.48
N THR A 101 -4.82 -13.13 -15.33
CA THR A 101 -5.26 -14.26 -14.48
C THR A 101 -4.86 -14.12 -13.01
N ILE A 102 -4.27 -12.99 -12.60
CA ILE A 102 -3.65 -12.85 -11.28
C ILE A 102 -4.71 -12.63 -10.19
N LYS A 103 -4.94 -13.67 -9.38
CA LYS A 103 -5.67 -13.57 -8.10
C LYS A 103 -4.69 -13.33 -6.96
N LEU A 104 -4.47 -12.07 -6.58
CA LEU A 104 -3.55 -11.69 -5.49
C LEU A 104 -3.91 -12.25 -4.10
N ASN A 105 -5.10 -12.85 -3.94
CA ASN A 105 -5.60 -13.43 -2.69
C ASN A 105 -5.21 -14.92 -2.46
N GLU A 106 -4.35 -15.50 -3.31
CA GLU A 106 -3.87 -16.90 -3.15
C GLU A 106 -2.47 -16.97 -2.48
N SER A 107 -1.81 -18.14 -2.48
CA SER A 107 -0.50 -18.36 -1.83
C SER A 107 0.57 -17.31 -2.20
N LEU A 108 1.49 -17.10 -1.28
CA LEU A 108 2.60 -16.15 -1.43
C LEU A 108 3.63 -16.71 -2.44
N THR A 109 3.46 -16.34 -3.71
CA THR A 109 4.45 -16.64 -4.76
C THR A 109 5.59 -15.61 -4.72
N PRO A 110 6.81 -15.94 -5.19
CA PRO A 110 7.92 -15.00 -5.28
C PRO A 110 7.58 -13.71 -6.04
N GLU A 111 6.76 -13.84 -7.09
CA GLU A 111 6.24 -12.74 -7.90
C GLU A 111 5.39 -11.76 -7.05
N ARG A 112 4.48 -12.29 -6.22
CA ARG A 112 3.64 -11.47 -5.32
C ARG A 112 4.46 -10.79 -4.24
N PHE A 113 5.44 -11.49 -3.69
CA PHE A 113 6.36 -10.91 -2.72
C PHE A 113 7.14 -9.75 -3.35
N SER A 114 7.69 -9.94 -4.56
CA SER A 114 8.36 -8.88 -5.33
C SER A 114 7.44 -7.68 -5.57
N PHE A 115 6.17 -7.93 -5.95
CA PHE A 115 5.18 -6.88 -6.15
C PHE A 115 4.89 -6.07 -4.88
N ILE A 116 4.68 -6.74 -3.75
CA ILE A 116 4.44 -6.09 -2.46
C ILE A 116 5.69 -5.31 -2.04
N LEU A 117 6.87 -5.92 -2.14
CA LEU A 117 8.15 -5.29 -1.77
C LEU A 117 8.37 -4.00 -2.56
N LEU A 118 8.27 -4.04 -3.89
CA LEU A 118 8.50 -2.88 -4.74
C LEU A 118 7.44 -1.79 -4.51
N SER A 119 6.17 -2.20 -4.31
CA SER A 119 5.07 -1.26 -3.99
C SER A 119 5.29 -0.54 -2.65
N VAL A 120 5.65 -1.29 -1.60
CA VAL A 120 5.87 -0.75 -0.26
C VAL A 120 7.06 0.19 -0.27
N VAL A 121 8.19 -0.23 -0.85
CA VAL A 121 9.41 0.59 -0.92
C VAL A 121 9.16 1.88 -1.69
N LEU A 122 8.50 1.81 -2.85
CA LEU A 122 8.16 2.99 -3.65
C LEU A 122 7.27 3.97 -2.87
N HIS A 123 6.29 3.48 -2.12
CA HIS A 123 5.44 4.35 -1.32
C HIS A 123 6.23 5.02 -0.18
N HIS A 124 7.01 4.25 0.58
CA HIS A 124 7.71 4.75 1.77
C HIS A 124 8.82 5.73 1.43
N ILE A 125 9.56 5.49 0.34
CA ILE A 125 10.63 6.41 -0.07
C ILE A 125 10.06 7.79 -0.41
N ILE A 126 8.93 7.83 -1.11
CA ILE A 126 8.24 9.08 -1.44
C ILE A 126 7.69 9.73 -0.17
N LEU A 127 7.01 8.95 0.67
CA LEU A 127 6.40 9.43 1.92
C LEU A 127 7.42 10.13 2.81
N PHE A 128 8.53 9.46 3.13
CA PHE A 128 9.54 10.01 4.04
C PHE A 128 10.40 11.09 3.42
N THR A 129 10.58 11.07 2.09
CA THR A 129 11.25 12.17 1.38
C THR A 129 10.42 13.45 1.47
N LEU A 130 9.10 13.35 1.28
CA LEU A 130 8.19 14.49 1.40
C LEU A 130 8.03 14.97 2.85
N GLU A 131 8.05 14.05 3.82
CA GLU A 131 7.96 14.39 5.23
C GLU A 131 9.20 15.13 5.75
N ALA A 132 10.40 14.67 5.40
CA ALA A 132 11.63 15.30 5.85
C ALA A 132 11.91 16.62 5.09
N PHE A 133 11.50 16.70 3.81
CA PHE A 133 11.65 17.85 2.90
C PHE A 133 13.04 18.52 2.91
N GLN A 134 14.08 17.81 3.32
CA GLN A 134 15.44 18.31 3.46
C GLN A 134 16.47 17.21 3.16
N PHE A 135 17.43 17.53 2.27
CA PHE A 135 18.48 16.59 1.86
C PHE A 135 19.49 16.25 2.97
N LYS A 136 19.55 17.04 4.05
CA LYS A 136 20.43 16.76 5.20
C LYS A 136 20.07 15.44 5.91
N PHE A 137 18.80 15.02 5.82
CA PHE A 137 18.28 13.82 6.49
C PHE A 137 18.23 12.60 5.56
N ILE A 138 19.02 12.57 4.47
CA ILE A 138 18.99 11.46 3.49
C ILE A 138 19.20 10.09 4.14
N TRP A 139 20.11 10.00 5.12
CA TRP A 139 20.40 8.77 5.84
C TRP A 139 19.24 8.33 6.72
N ASP A 140 18.60 9.28 7.42
CA ASP A 140 17.43 9.00 8.25
C ASP A 140 16.24 8.55 7.41
N ILE A 141 16.03 9.18 6.25
CA ILE A 141 14.99 8.79 5.28
C ILE A 141 15.22 7.36 4.82
N LEU A 142 16.45 7.00 4.45
CA LEU A 142 16.78 5.65 3.99
C LEU A 142 16.57 4.60 5.09
N LEU A 143 17.02 4.86 6.32
CA LEU A 143 16.84 3.94 7.44
C LEU A 143 15.36 3.79 7.81
N ARG A 144 14.61 4.90 7.92
CA ARG A 144 13.16 4.86 8.14
C ARG A 144 12.44 4.09 7.04
N THR A 145 12.81 4.32 5.78
CA THR A 145 12.23 3.61 4.63
C THR A 145 12.50 2.11 4.75
N LEU A 146 13.73 1.70 5.05
CA LEU A 146 14.11 0.30 5.15
C LEU A 146 13.38 -0.40 6.30
N PHE A 147 13.43 0.14 7.52
CA PHE A 147 12.80 -0.54 8.66
C PHE A 147 11.27 -0.50 8.61
N SER A 148 10.68 0.63 8.21
CA SER A 148 9.23 0.74 8.09
C SER A 148 8.67 -0.10 6.93
N SER A 149 9.42 -0.24 5.83
CA SER A 149 9.01 -1.12 4.73
C SER A 149 9.04 -2.60 5.14
N ILE A 150 10.09 -3.06 5.84
CA ILE A 150 10.14 -4.44 6.36
C ILE A 150 8.92 -4.73 7.24
N PHE A 151 8.62 -3.84 8.18
CA PHE A 151 7.50 -4.03 9.11
C PHE A 151 6.15 -3.99 8.37
N THR A 152 5.99 -3.06 7.43
CA THR A 152 4.78 -2.97 6.60
C THR A 152 4.59 -4.21 5.71
N ILE A 153 5.67 -4.77 5.15
CA ILE A 153 5.61 -6.01 4.36
C ILE A 153 5.13 -7.16 5.25
N ILE A 154 5.73 -7.34 6.43
CA ILE A 154 5.34 -8.41 7.37
C ILE A 154 3.85 -8.30 7.72
N ILE A 155 3.39 -7.11 8.12
CA ILE A 155 1.98 -6.87 8.46
C ILE A 155 1.08 -7.10 7.24
N SER A 156 1.47 -6.62 6.06
CA SER A 156 0.69 -6.79 4.83
C SER A 156 0.51 -8.27 4.49
N VAL A 157 1.57 -9.08 4.63
CA VAL A 157 1.51 -10.52 4.42
C VAL A 157 0.57 -11.18 5.42
N ILE A 158 0.66 -10.83 6.71
CA ILE A 158 -0.25 -11.36 7.74
C ILE A 158 -1.71 -11.02 7.41
N ILE A 159 -2.00 -9.78 7.02
CA ILE A 159 -3.35 -9.34 6.63
C ILE A 159 -3.85 -10.12 5.41
N ILE A 160 -3.02 -10.34 4.39
CA ILE A 160 -3.40 -11.14 3.20
C ILE A 160 -3.77 -12.56 3.60
N TYR A 161 -2.98 -13.21 4.47
CA TYR A 161 -3.28 -14.55 4.95
C TYR A 161 -4.54 -14.62 5.82
N LEU A 162 -4.80 -13.60 6.63
CA LEU A 162 -6.01 -13.50 7.46
C LEU A 162 -7.27 -13.32 6.62
N ILE A 163 -7.20 -12.52 5.55
CA ILE A 163 -8.33 -12.24 4.65
C ILE A 163 -8.60 -13.41 3.70
N LYS A 164 -7.62 -14.31 3.48
CA LYS A 164 -7.78 -15.46 2.58
C LYS A 164 -8.95 -16.32 3.07
N PRO A 165 -10.04 -16.46 2.29
CA PRO A 165 -11.15 -17.31 2.68
C PRO A 165 -10.65 -18.75 2.80
N ASN A 166 -10.93 -19.37 3.94
CA ASN A 166 -10.57 -20.76 4.19
C ASN A 166 -11.28 -21.61 3.12
N LYS A 167 -10.52 -22.28 2.25
CA LYS A 167 -11.10 -23.25 1.32
C LYS A 167 -11.56 -24.44 2.17
N ARG A 168 -12.82 -24.42 2.59
CA ARG A 168 -13.55 -25.61 3.02
C ARG A 168 -14.15 -26.26 1.79
#